data_AF-A0A800KJA0-F1
#
_entry.id   AF-A0A800KJA0-F1
#
_cell.length_a   1.000
_cell.length_b   1.000
_cell.length_c   1.000
_cell.angle_alpha   90.00
_cell.angle_beta   90.00
_cell.angle_gamma   90.00
#
_symmetry.space_group_name_H-M   'P 1'
#
loop_
_entity.id
_entity.type
_entity.pdbx_description
1 polymer ?
#
loop_
_entity_poly.entity_id
_entity_poly.type
_entity_poly.pdbx_seq_one_letter_code
_entity_poly.pdbx_strand_id
1 'polypeptide(L)'
;MVNTSGSDGGVDEGILKLSPSQTRRLLDSYYENARLPSPAGGFFQMLRVKSEEDGSGVALLECGSSSLRYLLKIPKAKRVEKKDIQTRMERGEELQCPRHLIQLLNRVGNRYVCRKCGVTYAVSK
;
A
#
# COMPACT_ATOMS: atom_id res chain seq x y z
N MET A 1 -0.48 34.16 7.72
CA MET A 1 -0.73 32.93 8.51
C MET A 1 -2.10 32.43 8.12
N VAL A 2 -2.17 31.37 7.31
CA VAL A 2 -3.44 30.72 6.97
C VAL A 2 -3.31 29.28 7.42
N ASN A 3 -3.99 28.97 8.52
CA ASN A 3 -4.17 27.61 9.00
C ASN A 3 -5.25 26.96 8.14
N THR A 4 -4.87 26.05 7.25
CA THR A 4 -5.80 25.08 6.66
C THR A 4 -5.62 23.75 7.38
N SER A 5 -6.26 23.67 8.56
CA SER A 5 -6.64 22.42 9.19
C SER A 5 -7.84 21.87 8.41
N GLY A 6 -7.56 21.12 7.35
CA GLY A 6 -8.56 20.43 6.54
C GLY A 6 -8.40 18.93 6.68
N SER A 7 -8.77 18.39 7.83
CA SER A 7 -9.05 16.96 7.99
C SER A 7 -10.34 16.64 7.24
N ASP A 8 -10.21 16.42 5.94
CA ASP A 8 -11.32 16.02 5.07
C ASP A 8 -11.53 14.51 5.21
N GLY A 9 -12.20 14.14 6.30
CA GLY A 9 -12.78 12.82 6.51
C GLY A 9 -14.04 12.65 5.68
N GLY A 10 -13.91 12.75 4.35
CA GLY A 10 -14.97 12.37 3.42
C GLY A 10 -15.19 10.87 3.52
N VAL A 11 -16.30 10.46 4.12
CA VAL A 11 -16.77 9.08 4.06
C VAL A 11 -17.20 8.85 2.60
N ASP A 12 -16.34 8.20 1.83
CA ASP A 12 -16.51 7.97 0.40
C ASP A 12 -17.72 7.05 0.15
N GLU A 13 -18.89 7.63 -0.14
CA GLU A 13 -20.18 6.97 -0.39
C GLU A 13 -20.20 6.03 -1.61
N GLY A 14 -19.05 5.73 -2.25
CA GLY A 14 -18.94 4.83 -3.40
C GLY A 14 -17.91 3.70 -3.26
N ILE A 15 -17.18 3.63 -2.14
CA ILE A 15 -16.12 2.62 -1.96
C ILE A 15 -16.65 1.35 -1.29
N LEU A 16 -16.52 0.24 -2.01
CA LEU A 16 -16.87 -1.10 -1.53
C LEU A 16 -15.73 -1.74 -0.74
N LYS A 17 -16.12 -2.53 0.27
CA LYS A 17 -15.19 -3.31 1.11
C LYS A 17 -15.00 -4.70 0.53
N LEU A 18 -13.74 -5.12 0.41
CA LEU A 18 -13.38 -6.50 0.10
C LEU A 18 -13.54 -7.38 1.34
N SER A 19 -14.01 -8.61 1.16
CA SER A 19 -14.01 -9.61 2.24
C SER A 19 -12.57 -9.99 2.62
N PRO A 20 -12.34 -10.57 3.82
CA PRO A 20 -11.00 -11.01 4.23
C PRO A 20 -10.38 -12.04 3.26
N SER A 21 -11.17 -12.95 2.71
CA SER A 21 -10.70 -13.97 1.77
C SER A 21 -10.36 -13.37 0.40
N GLN A 22 -11.18 -12.44 -0.10
CA GLN A 22 -10.89 -11.68 -1.32
C GLN A 22 -9.61 -10.85 -1.17
N THR A 23 -9.48 -10.15 -0.04
CA THR A 23 -8.29 -9.36 0.31
C THR A 23 -7.04 -10.21 0.28
N ARG A 24 -7.05 -11.38 0.93
CA ARG A 24 -5.89 -12.29 0.95
C ARG A 24 -5.47 -12.73 -0.45
N ARG A 25 -6.42 -13.22 -1.25
CA ARG A 25 -6.16 -13.66 -2.63
C ARG A 25 -5.60 -12.51 -3.50
N LEU A 26 -6.15 -11.31 -3.34
CA LEU A 26 -5.68 -10.13 -4.07
C LEU A 26 -4.27 -9.72 -3.67
N LEU A 27 -3.91 -9.83 -2.39
CA LEU A 27 -2.56 -9.50 -1.92
C LEU A 27 -1.50 -10.43 -2.52
N ASP A 28 -1.81 -11.72 -2.67
CA ASP A 28 -0.89 -12.69 -3.30
C ASP A 28 -0.59 -12.27 -4.74
N SER A 29 -1.64 -12.04 -5.56
CA SER A 29 -1.49 -11.55 -6.94
C SER A 29 -0.80 -10.18 -7.01
N TYR A 30 -1.07 -9.31 -6.04
CA TYR A 30 -0.53 -7.97 -6.00
C TYR A 30 0.99 -7.95 -5.81
N TYR A 31 1.52 -8.76 -4.90
CA TYR A 31 2.96 -8.85 -4.67
C TYR A 31 3.72 -9.51 -5.82
N GLU A 32 3.05 -10.41 -6.55
CA GLU A 32 3.57 -11.02 -7.78
C GLU A 32 3.48 -10.11 -9.02
N ASN A 33 2.87 -8.91 -8.88
CA ASN A 33 2.59 -7.99 -10.00
C ASN A 33 1.66 -8.60 -11.05
N ALA A 34 0.85 -9.58 -10.66
CA ALA A 34 -0.17 -10.17 -11.51
C ALA A 34 -1.39 -9.24 -11.61
N ARG A 35 -2.24 -9.50 -12.61
CA ARG A 35 -3.52 -8.79 -12.73
C ARG A 35 -4.41 -9.14 -11.54
N LEU A 36 -5.12 -8.14 -11.01
CA LEU A 36 -5.96 -8.28 -9.84
C LEU A 36 -7.41 -8.58 -10.25
N PRO A 37 -7.95 -9.79 -10.04
CA PRO A 37 -9.32 -10.12 -10.44
C PRO A 37 -10.36 -9.38 -9.59
N SER A 38 -11.36 -8.78 -10.23
CA SER A 38 -12.45 -8.11 -9.52
C SER A 38 -13.56 -9.09 -9.14
N PRO A 39 -14.18 -8.97 -7.95
CA PRO A 39 -15.33 -9.80 -7.57
C PRO A 39 -16.57 -9.52 -8.42
N ALA A 40 -16.63 -8.37 -9.10
CA ALA A 40 -17.70 -8.03 -10.06
C ALA A 40 -17.40 -8.52 -11.49
N GLY A 41 -16.37 -9.35 -11.68
CA GLY A 41 -15.89 -9.79 -12.98
C GLY A 41 -14.83 -8.85 -13.58
N GLY A 42 -14.01 -9.37 -14.49
CA GLY A 42 -12.90 -8.64 -15.07
C GLY A 42 -11.74 -8.41 -14.08
N PHE A 43 -11.02 -7.30 -14.26
CA PHE A 43 -9.82 -6.98 -13.48
C PHE A 43 -9.88 -5.56 -12.92
N PHE A 44 -9.22 -5.37 -11.78
CA PHE A 44 -9.01 -4.06 -11.21
C PHE A 44 -7.93 -3.27 -11.95
N GLN A 45 -8.19 -1.98 -12.11
CA GLN A 45 -7.19 -0.97 -12.38
C GLN A 45 -6.76 -0.31 -11.07
N MET A 46 -5.46 -0.05 -10.92
CA MET A 46 -4.93 0.62 -9.74
C MET A 46 -5.00 2.13 -9.92
N LEU A 47 -5.85 2.80 -9.15
CA LEU A 47 -6.01 4.24 -9.23
C LEU A 47 -5.00 4.98 -8.36
N ARG A 48 -4.80 4.51 -7.12
CA ARG A 48 -3.94 5.18 -6.15
C ARG A 48 -3.43 4.21 -5.10
N VAL A 49 -2.22 4.46 -4.61
CA VAL A 49 -1.67 3.83 -3.41
C VAL A 49 -1.29 4.93 -2.41
N LYS A 50 -1.64 4.72 -1.13
CA LYS A 50 -1.33 5.63 -0.02
C LYS A 50 -0.73 4.85 1.15
N SER A 51 0.05 5.57 1.95
CA SER A 51 0.49 5.12 3.27
C SER A 51 -0.45 5.62 4.34
N GLU A 52 -0.73 4.76 5.30
CA GLU A 52 -1.51 5.09 6.50
C GLU A 52 -0.59 5.43 7.68
N GLU A 53 -1.14 6.05 8.71
CA GLU A 53 -0.38 6.48 9.90
C GLU A 53 0.22 5.32 10.68
N ASP A 54 -0.46 4.16 10.70
CA ASP A 54 -0.02 2.94 11.38
C ASP A 54 1.10 2.19 10.61
N GLY A 55 1.52 2.73 9.46
CA GLY A 55 2.53 2.18 8.57
C GLY A 55 2.01 1.10 7.62
N SER A 56 0.71 0.82 7.63
CA SER A 56 0.06 0.03 6.57
C SER A 56 -0.08 0.84 5.29
N GLY A 57 -0.48 0.16 4.22
CA GLY A 57 -0.80 0.79 2.94
C GLY A 57 -2.25 0.56 2.57
N VAL A 58 -2.78 1.42 1.71
CA VAL A 58 -4.09 1.22 1.09
C VAL A 58 -4.01 1.50 -0.40
N ALA A 59 -4.61 0.61 -1.20
CA ALA A 59 -4.76 0.81 -2.63
C ALA A 59 -6.23 1.04 -2.97
N LEU A 60 -6.50 2.11 -3.71
CA LEU A 60 -7.80 2.37 -4.34
C LEU A 60 -7.81 1.69 -5.71
N LEU A 61 -8.77 0.80 -5.88
CA LEU A 61 -8.95 -0.01 -7.07
C LEU A 61 -10.27 0.35 -7.75
N GLU A 62 -10.31 0.28 -9.08
CA GLU A 62 -11.53 0.42 -9.87
C GLU A 62 -11.73 -0.80 -10.75
N CYS A 63 -12.92 -1.39 -10.71
CA CYS A 63 -13.25 -2.54 -11.55
C CYS A 63 -13.41 -2.09 -13.00
N GLY A 64 -12.58 -2.60 -13.91
CA GLY A 64 -12.67 -2.24 -15.33
C GLY A 64 -13.98 -2.66 -16.02
N SER A 65 -14.77 -3.56 -15.40
CA SER A 65 -16.04 -4.04 -15.97
C SER A 65 -17.28 -3.34 -15.42
N SER A 66 -17.22 -2.77 -14.21
CA SER A 66 -18.40 -2.18 -13.54
C SER A 66 -18.18 -0.76 -13.01
N SER A 67 -16.97 -0.21 -13.12
CA SER A 67 -16.54 1.07 -12.53
C SER A 67 -16.70 1.17 -11.00
N LEU A 68 -17.04 0.06 -10.33
CA LEU A 68 -17.12 0.00 -8.87
C LEU A 68 -15.73 0.15 -8.26
N ARG A 69 -15.63 0.93 -7.18
CA ARG A 69 -14.37 1.18 -6.49
C ARG A 69 -14.26 0.37 -5.22
N TYR A 70 -13.05 -0.09 -4.94
CA TYR A 70 -12.73 -0.93 -3.78
C TYR A 70 -11.46 -0.47 -3.11
N LEU A 71 -11.39 -0.64 -1.79
CA LEU A 71 -10.14 -0.49 -1.04
C LEU A 71 -9.51 -1.84 -0.76
N LEU A 72 -8.27 -2.01 -1.20
CA LEU A 72 -7.41 -3.10 -0.79
C LEU A 72 -6.51 -2.64 0.36
N LYS A 73 -6.71 -3.20 1.54
CA LYS A 73 -5.85 -2.96 2.71
C LYS A 73 -4.57 -3.80 2.58
N ILE A 74 -3.43 -3.15 2.64
CA ILE A 74 -2.11 -3.76 2.56
C ILE A 74 -1.51 -3.76 3.97
N PRO A 75 -1.30 -4.93 4.61
CA PRO A 75 -0.86 -4.99 5.99
C PRO A 75 0.46 -4.27 6.23
N LYS A 76 0.62 -3.64 7.41
CA LYS A 76 1.89 -3.05 7.84
C LYS A 76 3.06 -4.04 7.78
N ALA A 77 4.28 -3.52 7.70
CA ALA A 77 5.48 -4.35 7.67
C ALA A 77 5.58 -5.26 8.90
N LYS A 78 5.87 -6.55 8.68
CA LYS A 78 6.14 -7.54 9.72
C LYS A 78 7.43 -7.18 10.45
N ARG A 79 7.55 -7.64 11.69
CA ARG A 79 8.73 -7.37 12.54
C ARG A 79 10.04 -7.81 11.88
N VAL A 80 10.02 -8.96 11.21
CA VAL A 80 11.17 -9.49 10.45
C VAL A 80 11.52 -8.63 9.24
N GLU A 81 10.53 -8.14 8.50
CA GLU A 81 10.75 -7.23 7.36
C GLU A 81 11.39 -5.92 7.84
N LYS A 82 10.89 -5.35 8.94
CA LYS A 82 11.47 -4.11 9.52
C LYS A 82 12.91 -4.31 9.96
N LYS A 83 13.22 -5.45 10.61
CA LYS A 83 14.58 -5.76 11.09
C LYS A 83 15.57 -5.89 9.93
N ASP A 84 15.16 -6.55 8.84
CA ASP A 84 15.99 -6.65 7.62
C ASP A 84 16.31 -5.27 7.06
N ILE A 85 15.30 -4.42 6.85
CA ILE A 85 15.49 -3.06 6.34
C ILE A 85 16.36 -2.21 7.27
N GLN A 86 16.17 -2.29 8.58
CA GLN A 86 17.02 -1.60 9.54
C GLN A 86 18.48 -2.03 9.44
N THR A 87 18.74 -3.33 9.28
CA THR A 87 20.10 -3.88 9.14
C THR A 87 20.77 -3.36 7.87
N ARG A 88 20.05 -3.33 6.75
CA ARG A 88 20.55 -2.79 5.46
C ARG A 88 20.84 -1.29 5.58
N MET A 89 19.98 -0.56 6.27
CA MET A 89 20.14 0.88 6.51
C MET A 89 21.41 1.18 7.31
N GLU A 90 21.70 0.40 8.34
CA GLU A 90 22.92 0.52 9.15
C GLU A 90 24.20 0.23 8.36
N ARG A 91 24.10 -0.61 7.33
CA ARG A 91 25.21 -0.92 6.42
C ARG A 91 25.38 0.07 5.27
N GLY A 92 24.49 1.08 5.16
CA GLY A 92 24.48 2.02 4.05
C GLY A 92 24.09 1.37 2.70
N GLU A 93 23.40 0.23 2.74
CA GLU A 93 22.93 -0.47 1.55
C GLU A 93 21.66 0.18 0.98
N GLU A 94 21.38 -0.12 -0.29
CA GLU A 94 20.14 0.30 -0.93
C GLU A 94 18.94 -0.44 -0.34
N LEU A 95 17.93 0.33 0.09
CA LEU A 95 16.75 -0.21 0.75
C LEU A 95 15.71 -0.64 -0.27
N GLN A 96 15.44 -1.94 -0.35
CA GLN A 96 14.47 -2.52 -1.27
C GLN A 96 13.22 -3.01 -0.53
N CYS A 97 12.07 -2.99 -1.19
CA CYS A 97 10.82 -3.51 -0.64
C CYS A 97 10.90 -5.04 -0.53
N PRO A 98 10.71 -5.63 0.66
CA PRO A 98 10.72 -7.08 0.84
C PRO A 98 9.59 -7.82 0.11
N ARG A 99 8.55 -7.10 -0.34
CA ARG A 99 7.34 -7.69 -0.94
C ARG A 99 7.27 -7.51 -2.47
N HIS A 100 8.12 -6.66 -3.05
CA HIS A 100 8.12 -6.42 -4.50
C HIS A 100 9.55 -6.50 -5.02
N LEU A 101 9.74 -7.28 -6.08
CA LEU A 101 11.04 -7.42 -6.73
C LEU A 101 11.51 -6.05 -7.28
N ILE A 102 12.77 -5.70 -7.02
CA ILE A 102 13.48 -4.51 -7.57
C ILE A 102 12.80 -3.17 -7.22
N GLN A 103 11.92 -3.13 -6.21
CA GLN A 103 11.26 -1.88 -5.82
C GLN A 103 12.01 -1.17 -4.69
N LEU A 104 12.57 0.00 -4.95
CA LEU A 104 13.25 0.79 -3.91
C LEU A 104 12.28 1.42 -2.90
N LEU A 105 12.71 1.47 -1.65
CA LEU A 105 12.08 2.26 -0.61
C LEU A 105 12.45 3.73 -0.80
N ASN A 106 11.44 4.58 -0.68
CA ASN A 106 11.55 6.01 -0.86
C ASN A 106 11.41 6.73 0.47
N ARG A 107 12.22 7.76 0.68
CA ARG A 107 12.09 8.63 1.86
C ARG A 107 10.91 9.59 1.65
N VAL A 108 9.94 9.54 2.55
CA VAL A 108 8.80 10.46 2.63
C VAL A 108 8.80 11.05 4.04
N GLY A 109 9.28 12.29 4.16
CA GLY A 109 9.59 12.88 5.46
C GLY A 109 10.66 12.08 6.21
N ASN A 110 10.31 11.57 7.38
CA ASN A 110 11.17 10.67 8.16
C ASN A 110 10.88 9.18 7.91
N ARG A 111 9.97 8.81 7.01
CA ARG A 111 9.58 7.41 6.78
C ARG A 111 10.21 6.85 5.50
N TYR A 112 10.57 5.58 5.51
CA TYR A 112 10.96 4.82 4.32
C TYR A 112 9.79 3.95 3.87
N VAL A 113 9.25 4.29 2.70
CA VAL A 113 7.98 3.78 2.18
C VAL A 113 8.17 3.14 0.82
N CYS A 114 7.53 2.00 0.58
CA CYS A 114 7.43 1.46 -0.76
C CYS A 114 6.31 2.19 -1.53
N ARG A 115 6.62 2.89 -2.63
CA ARG A 115 5.58 3.57 -3.44
C ARG A 115 4.60 2.61 -4.10
N LYS A 116 5.04 1.37 -4.34
CA LYS A 116 4.19 0.35 -4.94
C LYS A 116 3.07 -0.06 -4.00
N CYS A 117 3.36 -0.30 -2.73
CA CYS A 117 2.38 -0.80 -1.74
C CYS A 117 2.01 0.11 -0.58
N GLY A 118 2.60 1.29 -0.49
CA GLY A 118 2.31 2.26 0.56
C GLY A 118 2.81 1.86 1.95
N VAL A 119 3.39 0.67 2.12
CA VAL A 119 3.85 0.19 3.42
C VAL A 119 5.11 0.93 3.87
N THR A 120 5.12 1.35 5.14
CA THR A 120 6.29 1.92 5.81
C THR A 120 7.14 0.79 6.44
N TYR A 121 8.42 0.75 6.08
CA TYR A 121 9.35 -0.28 6.54
C TYR A 121 10.35 0.21 7.58
N ALA A 122 10.73 1.48 7.52
CA ALA A 122 11.65 2.07 8.49
C ALA A 122 11.31 3.55 8.72
N VAL A 123 11.87 4.11 9.79
CA VAL A 123 11.78 5.53 10.14
C VAL A 123 13.19 6.01 10.40
N SER A 124 13.62 7.04 9.67
CA SER A 124 14.84 7.79 9.98
C SER A 124 14.69 8.43 11.35
N LYS A 125 15.69 8.25 12.20
CA LYS A 125 15.89 9.13 13.35
C LYS A 125 16.14 10.56 12.89
#